data_AF-A0A2H0SQZ4-F1
#
_entry.id   AF-A0A2H0SQZ4-F1
#
_cell.length_a   1.000
_cell.length_b   1.000
_cell.length_c   1.000
_cell.angle_alpha   90.00
_cell.angle_beta   90.00
_cell.angle_gamma   90.00
#
_symmetry.space_group_name_H-M   'P 1'
#
loop_
_entity.id
_entity.type
_entity.pdbx_description
1 polymer ?
#
loop_
_entity_poly.entity_id
_entity_poly.type
_entity_poly.pdbx_seq_one_letter_code
_entity_poly.pdbx_strand_id
1 'polypeptide(L)'
;MALLWRSIWITEGGSLDTEISLFHYGYTLLEPTSVFNSLQIASISDLACMKLEAIGSRGLKRDFFDLYTICQLENWSLRKVLDFTIQKYQRQTTDVPHLLKSLVYFDDAETRPERAKIVDSVWEDVKKFFITETNLILSGLIQRR
;
A
#
# COMPACT_ATOMS: atom_id res chain seq x y z
N MET A 1 19.74 -10.13 -3.54
CA MET A 1 19.27 -10.17 -4.94
C MET A 1 19.16 -8.75 -5.43
N ALA A 2 20.00 -8.36 -6.40
CA ALA A 2 20.03 -7.00 -6.91
C ALA A 2 18.72 -6.70 -7.67
N LEU A 3 17.92 -5.77 -7.13
CA LEU A 3 16.79 -5.18 -7.83
C LEU A 3 17.39 -4.21 -8.87
N LEU A 4 17.36 -4.58 -10.15
CA LEU A 4 17.68 -3.64 -11.22
C LEU A 4 16.51 -2.66 -11.38
N TRP A 5 16.57 -1.55 -10.65
CA TRP A 5 15.71 -0.39 -10.88
C TRP A 5 16.08 0.24 -12.23
N ARG A 6 15.16 0.21 -13.20
CA ARG A 6 15.30 0.96 -14.46
C ARG A 6 14.01 1.73 -14.71
N SER A 7 14.04 3.04 -14.46
CA SER A 7 13.02 3.97 -14.96
C SER A 7 13.37 4.36 -16.40
N ILE A 8 12.37 4.35 -17.27
CA ILE A 8 12.48 4.84 -18.64
C ILE A 8 11.51 6.01 -18.77
N TRP A 9 11.99 7.12 -19.33
CA TRP A 9 11.16 8.25 -19.73
C TRP A 9 10.88 8.12 -21.22
N ILE A 10 9.60 8.07 -21.61
CA ILE A 10 9.19 8.07 -23.02
C ILE A 10 8.61 9.45 -23.32
N THR A 11 9.18 10.14 -24.32
CA THR A 11 8.65 11.40 -24.85
C THR A 11 8.08 11.16 -26.24
N GLU A 12 6.75 11.25 -26.38
CA GLU A 12 6.11 11.39 -27.70
C GLU A 12 5.70 12.85 -27.91
N GLY A 13 6.13 13.44 -29.03
CA GLY A 13 5.39 14.48 -29.75
C GLY A 13 4.94 15.76 -29.01
N GLY A 14 5.50 16.05 -27.83
CA GLY A 14 5.19 17.24 -27.05
C GLY A 14 4.05 17.04 -26.05
N SER A 15 4.36 17.20 -24.76
CA SER A 15 3.46 17.45 -23.61
C SER A 15 3.19 16.34 -22.58
N LEU A 16 3.67 15.10 -22.70
CA LEU A 16 3.59 14.14 -21.58
C LEU A 16 4.93 13.47 -21.28
N ASP A 17 5.64 13.99 -20.27
CA ASP A 17 6.69 13.24 -19.56
C ASP A 17 6.00 12.16 -18.70
N THR A 18 5.84 10.96 -19.25
CA THR A 18 5.28 9.83 -18.50
C THR A 18 6.40 8.94 -17.99
N GLU A 19 6.55 8.88 -16.67
CA GLU A 19 7.48 7.97 -16.01
C GLU A 19 6.96 6.54 -16.10
N ILE A 20 7.76 5.63 -16.68
CA ILE A 20 7.46 4.20 -16.67
C ILE A 20 8.55 3.49 -15.87
N SER A 21 8.10 2.75 -14.86
CA SER A 21 8.97 1.92 -14.01
C SER A 21 8.56 0.45 -14.12
N LEU A 22 9.51 -0.42 -14.47
CA LEU A 22 9.30 -1.85 -14.63
C LEU A 22 10.02 -2.63 -13.53
N PHE A 23 9.32 -3.55 -12.90
CA PHE A 23 9.83 -4.32 -11.76
C PHE A 23 9.65 -5.81 -11.99
N HIS A 24 10.66 -6.58 -11.59
CA HIS A 24 10.53 -8.03 -11.45
C HIS A 24 10.52 -8.39 -9.97
N TYR A 25 9.47 -9.07 -9.54
CA TYR A 25 9.31 -9.55 -8.17
C TYR A 25 9.23 -11.08 -8.15
N GLY A 26 10.00 -11.70 -7.24
CA GLY A 26 10.04 -13.16 -7.09
C GLY A 26 8.96 -13.74 -6.17
N TYR A 27 7.80 -13.08 -6.03
CA TYR A 27 6.66 -13.57 -5.24
C TYR A 27 5.46 -13.86 -6.15
N THR A 28 4.61 -14.78 -5.72
CA THR A 28 3.38 -15.14 -6.44
C THR A 28 2.27 -14.12 -6.17
N LEU A 29 1.34 -13.97 -7.13
CA LEU A 29 0.11 -13.21 -6.92
C LEU A 29 -0.83 -13.98 -5.99
N LEU A 30 -1.60 -13.27 -5.18
CA LEU A 30 -2.61 -13.89 -4.31
C LEU A 30 -3.78 -14.43 -5.13
N GLU A 31 -4.17 -13.67 -6.15
CA GLU A 31 -5.33 -13.95 -6.99
C GLU A 31 -4.97 -13.74 -8.47
N PRO A 32 -5.76 -14.30 -9.40
CA PRO A 32 -5.59 -14.04 -10.83
C PRO A 32 -5.68 -12.55 -11.15
N THR A 33 -4.96 -12.13 -12.19
CA THR A 33 -5.03 -10.77 -12.72
C THR A 33 -6.37 -10.53 -13.43
N SER A 34 -6.81 -9.27 -13.44
CA SER A 34 -7.90 -8.80 -14.30
C SER A 34 -7.33 -8.16 -15.57
N VAL A 35 -8.12 -8.12 -16.65
CA VAL A 35 -7.69 -7.49 -17.91
C VAL A 35 -8.34 -6.12 -18.04
N PHE A 36 -7.53 -5.09 -18.23
CA PHE A 36 -7.97 -3.73 -18.55
C PHE A 36 -7.15 -3.21 -19.73
N ASN A 37 -7.81 -2.84 -20.83
CA ASN A 37 -7.14 -2.36 -22.06
C ASN A 37 -5.99 -3.27 -22.53
N SER A 38 -6.21 -4.59 -22.52
CA SER A 38 -5.20 -5.62 -22.86
C SER A 38 -4.01 -5.74 -21.89
N LEU A 39 -4.02 -5.00 -20.78
CA LEU A 39 -3.03 -5.10 -19.71
C LEU A 39 -3.55 -5.99 -18.60
N GLN A 40 -2.66 -6.84 -18.08
CA GLN A 40 -2.93 -7.62 -16.87
C GLN A 40 -2.73 -6.72 -15.65
N ILE A 41 -3.80 -6.51 -14.89
CA ILE A 41 -3.84 -5.71 -13.68
C ILE A 41 -3.88 -6.64 -12.48
N ALA A 42 -3.07 -6.35 -11.47
CA ALA A 42 -3.06 -7.10 -10.22
C ALA A 42 -4.45 -7.04 -9.54
N SER A 43 -4.79 -8.09 -8.81
CA SER A 43 -6.02 -8.15 -8.03
C SER A 43 -6.07 -7.04 -6.97
N ILE A 44 -7.25 -6.73 -6.46
CA ILE A 44 -7.40 -5.74 -5.38
C ILE A 44 -6.66 -6.19 -4.11
N SER A 45 -6.64 -7.49 -3.81
CA SER A 45 -5.90 -8.04 -2.67
C SER A 45 -4.38 -7.84 -2.83
N ASP A 46 -3.84 -8.07 -4.03
CA ASP A 46 -2.44 -7.81 -4.35
C ASP A 46 -2.10 -6.32 -4.27
N LEU A 47 -2.95 -5.44 -4.82
CA LEU A 47 -2.77 -3.99 -4.75
C LEU A 47 -2.79 -3.48 -3.31
N ALA A 48 -3.68 -3.99 -2.45
CA ALA A 48 -3.73 -3.66 -1.03
C ALA A 48 -2.42 -4.04 -0.32
N CYS A 49 -1.87 -5.23 -0.61
CA CYS A 49 -0.59 -5.67 -0.06
C CYS A 49 0.57 -4.77 -0.53
N MET A 50 0.55 -4.30 -1.77
CA MET A 50 1.54 -3.36 -2.30
C MET A 50 1.44 -1.99 -1.61
N LYS A 51 0.24 -1.52 -1.28
CA LYS A 51 0.07 -0.26 -0.53
C LYS A 51 0.53 -0.38 0.91
N LEU A 52 0.24 -1.50 1.59
CA LEU A 52 0.75 -1.74 2.94
C LEU A 52 2.29 -1.79 2.97
N GLU A 53 2.93 -2.43 1.99
CA GLU A 53 4.39 -2.42 1.87
C GLU A 53 4.94 -1.01 1.60
N ALA A 54 4.29 -0.23 0.73
CA ALA A 54 4.69 1.15 0.45
C ALA A 54 4.57 2.06 1.69
N ILE A 55 3.56 1.85 2.54
CA ILE A 55 3.45 2.55 3.83
C ILE A 55 4.61 2.16 4.75
N GLY A 56 4.94 0.86 4.81
CA GLY A 56 6.07 0.36 5.59
C GLY A 56 7.44 0.90 5.14
N SER A 57 7.61 1.21 3.84
CA SER A 57 8.90 1.64 3.29
C SER A 57 9.05 3.16 3.13
N ARG A 58 8.03 3.86 2.63
CA ARG A 58 8.09 5.31 2.32
C ARG A 58 6.99 6.16 2.93
N GLY A 59 5.84 5.58 3.29
CA GLY A 59 4.80 6.28 4.05
C GLY A 59 4.24 7.56 3.40
N LEU A 60 4.00 7.61 2.09
CA LEU A 60 3.45 8.83 1.47
C LEU A 60 1.93 8.94 1.69
N LYS A 61 1.41 10.17 1.75
CA LYS A 61 -0.02 10.47 1.98
C LYS A 61 -0.95 9.71 1.03
N ARG A 62 -0.58 9.62 -0.26
CA ARG A 62 -1.36 8.85 -1.25
C ARG A 62 -1.45 7.35 -0.95
N ASP A 63 -0.43 6.74 -0.33
CA ASP A 63 -0.45 5.29 -0.07
C ASP A 63 -1.46 4.94 1.02
N PHE A 64 -1.53 5.78 2.07
CA PHE A 64 -2.56 5.71 3.10
C PHE A 64 -3.95 5.92 2.50
N PHE A 65 -4.13 6.94 1.65
CA PHE A 65 -5.42 7.22 1.01
C PHE A 65 -5.88 6.07 0.11
N ASP A 66 -4.99 5.51 -0.71
CA ASP A 66 -5.31 4.40 -1.60
C ASP A 66 -5.69 3.14 -0.81
N LEU A 67 -4.92 2.80 0.23
CA LEU A 67 -5.24 1.65 1.08
C LEU A 67 -6.55 1.85 1.86
N TYR A 68 -6.76 3.05 2.42
CA TYR A 68 -8.04 3.43 3.04
C TYR A 68 -9.20 3.22 2.07
N THR A 69 -9.08 3.72 0.84
CA THR A 69 -10.12 3.61 -0.19
C THR A 69 -10.42 2.15 -0.53
N ILE A 70 -9.39 1.32 -0.72
CA ILE A 70 -9.56 -0.11 -0.95
C ILE A 70 -10.34 -0.74 0.22
N CYS A 71 -9.95 -0.46 1.46
CA CYS A 71 -10.65 -0.99 2.63
C CYS A 71 -12.12 -0.54 2.69
N GLN A 72 -12.44 0.71 2.34
CA GLN A 72 -13.81 1.19 2.31
C GLN A 72 -14.64 0.53 1.21
N LEU A 73 -14.10 0.44 -0.02
CA LEU A 73 -14.81 -0.13 -1.17
C LEU A 73 -15.06 -1.63 -1.01
N GLU A 74 -14.09 -2.36 -0.48
CA GLU A 74 -14.16 -3.80 -0.30
C GLU A 74 -14.76 -4.22 1.05
N ASN A 75 -15.06 -3.25 1.93
CA ASN A 75 -15.49 -3.48 3.31
C ASN A 75 -14.50 -4.40 4.06
N TRP A 76 -13.21 -4.12 3.93
CA TRP A 76 -12.13 -4.88 4.55
C TRP A 76 -11.59 -4.19 5.79
N SER A 77 -11.28 -4.98 6.82
CA SER A 77 -10.46 -4.53 7.94
C SER A 77 -8.99 -4.50 7.54
N LEU A 78 -8.21 -3.65 8.22
CA LEU A 78 -6.76 -3.60 8.05
C LEU A 78 -6.10 -4.92 8.47
N ARG A 79 -6.73 -5.65 9.41
CA ARG A 79 -6.33 -7.01 9.79
C ARG A 79 -6.36 -7.95 8.58
N LYS A 80 -7.41 -7.91 7.76
CA LYS A 80 -7.53 -8.75 6.58
C LYS A 80 -6.42 -8.45 5.57
N VAL A 81 -6.11 -7.17 5.35
CA VAL A 81 -5.00 -6.77 4.46
C VAL A 81 -3.66 -7.25 5.01
N LEU A 82 -3.45 -7.16 6.32
CA LEU A 82 -2.25 -7.68 6.97
C LEU A 82 -2.12 -9.20 6.77
N ASP A 83 -3.21 -9.95 6.93
CA ASP A 83 -3.22 -11.40 6.72
C ASP A 83 -2.91 -11.76 5.25
N PHE A 84 -3.48 -11.05 4.28
CA PHE A 84 -3.11 -11.17 2.86
C PHE A 84 -1.63 -10.86 2.62
N THR A 85 -1.10 -9.84 3.28
CA THR A 85 0.30 -9.41 3.13
C THR A 85 1.27 -10.46 3.67
N ILE A 86 0.94 -11.09 4.81
CA ILE A 86 1.68 -12.22 5.38
C ILE A 86 1.64 -13.41 4.41
N GLN A 87 0.45 -13.72 3.87
CA GLN A 87 0.27 -14.81 2.90
C GLN A 87 1.04 -14.58 1.59
N LYS A 88 1.01 -13.35 1.05
CA LYS A 88 1.61 -13.00 -0.24
C LYS A 88 3.11 -13.13 -0.22
N TYR A 89 3.74 -12.54 0.79
CA TYR A 89 5.19 -12.42 0.80
C TYR A 89 5.89 -13.64 1.37
N GLN A 90 5.16 -14.57 2.03
CA GLN A 90 5.64 -15.88 2.54
C GLN A 90 7.04 -15.85 3.18
N ARG A 91 7.45 -14.68 3.68
CA ARG A 91 8.81 -14.43 4.11
C ARG A 91 8.82 -14.49 5.62
N GLN A 92 9.82 -15.18 6.14
CA GLN A 92 10.17 -15.23 7.56
C GLN A 92 10.50 -13.84 8.17
N THR A 93 10.30 -12.74 7.41
CA THR A 93 10.74 -11.37 7.69
C THR A 93 9.66 -10.32 7.45
N THR A 94 8.37 -10.68 7.30
CA THR A 94 7.32 -9.65 7.39
C THR A 94 7.34 -9.13 8.82
N ASP A 95 8.03 -8.01 9.03
CA ASP A 95 8.13 -7.34 10.31
C ASP A 95 6.78 -6.68 10.61
N VAL A 96 5.83 -7.51 11.08
CA VAL A 96 4.49 -7.07 11.48
C VAL A 96 4.58 -5.91 12.49
N PRO A 97 5.45 -5.95 13.52
CA PRO A 97 5.68 -4.79 14.38
C PRO A 97 6.03 -3.51 13.62
N HIS A 98 6.96 -3.58 12.66
CA HIS A 98 7.32 -2.43 11.82
C HIS A 98 6.13 -1.94 11.00
N LEU A 99 5.40 -2.83 10.32
CA LEU A 99 4.21 -2.46 9.54
C LEU A 99 3.14 -1.77 10.40
N LEU A 100 2.82 -2.33 11.57
CA LEU A 100 1.84 -1.75 12.49
C LEU A 100 2.29 -0.37 13.01
N LYS A 101 3.59 -0.19 13.26
CA LYS A 101 4.14 1.12 13.63
C LYS A 101 4.00 2.12 12.49
N SER A 102 4.35 1.72 11.27
CA SER A 102 4.24 2.58 10.08
C SER A 102 2.80 3.00 9.79
N LEU A 103 1.81 2.16 10.10
CA LEU A 103 0.39 2.46 9.88
C LEU A 103 -0.12 3.65 10.73
N VAL A 104 0.57 4.00 11.81
CA VAL A 104 0.23 5.13 12.68
C VAL A 104 1.31 6.23 12.70
N TYR A 105 2.28 6.15 11.79
CA TYR A 105 3.36 7.13 11.65
C TYR A 105 3.11 8.04 10.44
N PHE A 106 2.64 9.25 10.69
CA PHE A 106 2.17 10.17 9.64
C PHE A 106 3.16 11.28 9.26
N ASP A 107 4.27 11.43 10.00
CA ASP A 107 5.21 12.54 9.78
C ASP A 107 5.75 12.56 8.33
N ASP A 108 6.13 11.41 7.77
CA ASP A 108 6.57 11.30 6.37
C ASP A 108 5.47 11.71 5.39
N ALA A 109 4.22 11.36 5.68
CA ALA A 109 3.06 11.68 4.85
C ALA A 109 2.71 13.19 4.90
N GLU A 110 2.97 13.85 6.02
CA GLU A 110 2.62 15.26 6.24
C GLU A 110 3.74 16.23 5.82
N THR A 111 5.01 15.77 5.84
CA THR A 111 6.17 16.62 5.50
C THR A 111 6.56 16.58 4.02
N ARG A 112 6.19 15.53 3.29
CA ARG A 112 6.56 15.37 1.87
C ARG A 112 5.56 16.05 0.95
N PRO A 113 6.03 16.81 -0.06
CA PRO A 113 5.14 17.41 -1.05
C PRO A 113 4.44 16.32 -1.88
N GLU A 114 3.11 16.33 -1.87
CA GLU A 114 2.30 15.39 -2.65
C GLU A 114 1.86 16.04 -3.98
N ARG A 115 1.90 15.26 -5.07
CA ARG A 115 1.46 15.75 -6.40
C ARG A 115 -0.05 15.98 -6.46
N ALA A 116 -0.81 15.15 -5.75
CA ALA A 116 -2.27 15.23 -5.69
C ALA A 116 -2.70 15.91 -4.38
N LYS A 117 -3.68 16.83 -4.48
CA LYS A 117 -4.27 17.46 -3.31
C LYS A 117 -5.33 16.54 -2.69
N ILE A 118 -5.02 15.96 -1.53
CA ILE A 118 -6.00 15.30 -0.67
C ILE A 118 -6.54 16.36 0.29
N VAL A 119 -7.87 16.53 0.33
CA VAL A 119 -8.55 17.49 1.21
C VAL A 119 -8.27 17.15 2.68
N ASP A 120 -8.00 18.17 3.50
CA ASP A 120 -7.57 17.95 4.89
C ASP A 120 -8.60 17.20 5.74
N SER A 121 -9.90 17.46 5.56
CA SER A 121 -10.95 16.71 6.26
C SER A 121 -10.90 15.21 5.97
N VAL A 122 -10.67 14.85 4.70
CA VAL A 122 -10.51 13.46 4.26
C VAL A 122 -9.25 12.86 4.86
N TRP A 123 -8.16 13.63 4.94
CA TRP A 123 -6.93 13.16 5.56
C TRP A 123 -7.12 12.82 7.05
N GLU A 124 -7.86 13.64 7.79
CA GLU A 124 -8.17 13.35 9.20
C GLU A 124 -8.98 12.05 9.34
N ASP A 125 -9.91 11.77 8.44
CA ASP A 125 -10.68 10.52 8.46
C ASP A 125 -9.82 9.30 8.12
N VAL A 126 -8.89 9.45 7.18
CA VAL A 126 -7.87 8.42 6.88
C VAL A 126 -7.03 8.11 8.13
N LYS A 127 -6.49 9.13 8.80
CA LYS A 127 -5.69 8.94 10.03
C LYS A 127 -6.48 8.23 11.12
N LYS A 128 -7.72 8.66 11.36
CA LYS A 128 -8.60 8.01 12.36
C LYS A 128 -8.81 6.53 12.03
N PHE A 129 -9.10 6.20 10.77
CA PHE A 129 -9.26 4.81 10.34
C PHE A 129 -8.04 3.96 10.70
N PHE A 130 -6.83 4.41 10.31
CA PHE A 130 -5.61 3.65 10.56
C PHE A 130 -5.28 3.51 12.05
N ILE A 131 -5.48 4.56 12.84
CA ILE A 131 -5.30 4.51 14.30
C ILE A 131 -6.26 3.51 14.93
N THR A 132 -7.55 3.58 14.60
CA THR A 132 -8.59 2.70 15.14
C THR A 132 -8.32 1.25 14.77
N GLU A 133 -8.10 0.95 13.49
CA GLU A 133 -7.87 -0.42 13.02
C GLU A 133 -6.57 -1.01 13.59
N THR A 134 -5.50 -0.22 13.68
CA THR A 134 -4.24 -0.67 14.29
C THR A 134 -4.43 -1.01 15.77
N ASN A 135 -5.17 -0.17 16.52
CA ASN A 135 -5.49 -0.44 17.92
C ASN A 135 -6.34 -1.71 18.10
N LEU A 136 -7.29 -1.97 17.20
CA LEU A 136 -8.08 -3.20 17.20
C LEU A 136 -7.20 -4.43 16.98
N ILE A 137 -6.24 -4.36 16.03
CA ILE A 137 -5.28 -5.44 15.78
C ILE A 137 -4.44 -5.70 17.04
N LEU A 138 -3.84 -4.65 17.63
CA LEU A 138 -3.01 -4.78 18.82
C LEU A 138 -3.78 -5.35 20.02
N SER A 139 -5.00 -4.90 20.24
CA SER A 139 -5.85 -5.40 21.33
C SER A 139 -6.17 -6.88 21.17
N GLY A 140 -6.45 -7.31 19.93
CA GLY A 140 -6.70 -8.73 19.62
C GLY A 140 -5.46 -9.62 19.74
N LEU A 141 -4.24 -9.05 19.66
CA LEU A 141 -2.99 -9.79 19.91
C LEU A 141 -2.73 -9.99 21.40
N ILE A 142 -3.06 -9.02 22.24
CA ILE A 142 -2.88 -9.08 23.70
C ILE A 142 -3.79 -10.15 24.33
N GLN A 143 -5.04 -10.26 23.86
CA GLN A 143 -6.03 -11.21 24.41
C GLN A 143 -5.76 -12.68 24.05
N ARG A 144 -4.83 -12.96 23.13
CA ARG A 144 -4.47 -14.32 22.68
C ARG A 144 -3.22 -14.89 23.38
N ARG A 145 -2.66 -14.16 24.36
CA ARG A 145 -1.59 -14.62 25.24
C ARG A 145 -2.15 -14.95 26.61
#